data_AF-A0A7V3H638-F1
#
_entry.id   AF-A0A7V3H638-F1
#
_cell.length_a   1.000
_cell.length_b   1.000
_cell.length_c   1.000
_cell.angle_alpha   90.00
_cell.angle_beta   90.00
_cell.angle_gamma   90.00
#
_symmetry.space_group_name_H-M   'P 1'
#
loop_
_entity.id
_entity.type
_entity.pdbx_description
1 polymer ?
#
loop_
_entity_poly.entity_id
_entity_poly.type
_entity_poly.pdbx_seq_one_letter_code
_entity_poly.pdbx_strand_id
1 'polypeptide(L)'
;MRGWQRRRVQGTAAAERAVRPILRAVRDGGDRALLAYARRLDRARLSAASLRVTPREFAAARRAVPREGAAALEFAAARIEAFHRRGLREA
;
A
#
# COMPACT_ATOMS: atom_id res chain seq x y z
N MET A 1 -14.97 16.47 34.30
CA MET A 1 -15.27 16.40 32.85
C MET A 1 -13.95 16.55 32.10
N ARG A 2 -13.37 15.47 31.57
CA ARG A 2 -12.01 15.49 30.98
C ARG A 2 -12.07 15.97 29.52
N GLY A 3 -11.28 16.98 29.21
CA GLY A 3 -11.20 17.63 27.91
C GLY A 3 -10.84 16.66 26.79
N TRP A 4 -11.63 16.71 25.73
CA TRP A 4 -11.35 16.02 24.48
C TRP A 4 -10.07 16.60 23.88
N GLN A 5 -9.02 15.79 23.90
CA GLN A 5 -7.72 16.14 23.35
C GLN A 5 -7.90 16.41 21.84
N ARG A 6 -7.53 17.61 21.40
CA ARG A 6 -7.37 17.90 19.97
C ARG A 6 -6.38 16.87 19.41
N ARG A 7 -6.83 16.01 18.49
CA ARG A 7 -5.92 15.19 17.67
C ARG A 7 -4.95 16.17 17.00
N ARG A 8 -3.67 16.11 17.35
CA ARG A 8 -2.66 16.86 16.62
C ARG A 8 -2.56 16.22 15.24
N VAL A 9 -2.93 16.95 14.19
CA VAL A 9 -2.48 16.60 12.83
C VAL A 9 -0.99 16.91 12.80
N GLN A 10 -0.16 15.96 13.25
CA GLN A 10 1.29 16.07 13.09
C GLN A 10 1.64 15.68 11.66
N GLY A 11 2.03 16.68 10.85
CA GLY A 11 2.69 16.47 9.56
C GLY A 11 2.00 17.08 8.34
N THR A 12 1.77 18.39 8.31
CA THR A 12 1.18 19.03 7.11
C THR A 12 2.24 19.71 6.25
N ALA A 13 2.84 20.82 6.69
CA ALA A 13 3.69 21.63 5.82
C ALA A 13 5.04 20.98 5.44
N ALA A 14 5.70 20.28 6.36
CA ALA A 14 7.01 19.64 6.07
C ALA A 14 6.87 18.42 5.14
N ALA A 15 5.85 17.60 5.37
CA ALA A 15 5.53 16.46 4.50
C ALA A 15 5.14 16.96 3.11
N GLU A 16 4.29 17.99 3.02
CA GLU A 16 3.94 18.60 1.73
C GLU A 16 5.16 19.11 0.96
N ARG A 17 6.09 19.82 1.62
CA ARG A 17 7.33 20.28 0.99
C ARG A 17 8.19 19.13 0.46
N ALA A 18 8.21 18.00 1.16
CA ALA A 18 8.97 16.82 0.74
C ALA A 18 8.28 16.03 -0.39
N VAL A 19 6.95 15.92 -0.37
CA VAL A 19 6.16 15.09 -1.31
C VAL A 19 5.88 15.83 -2.63
N ARG A 20 5.63 17.14 -2.59
CA ARG A 20 5.35 17.95 -3.79
C ARG A 20 6.36 17.77 -4.94
N PRO A 21 7.69 17.77 -4.71
CA PRO A 21 8.65 17.50 -5.78
C PRO A 21 8.62 16.05 -6.29
N ILE A 22 8.34 15.06 -5.43
CA ILE A 22 8.21 13.65 -5.83
C ILE A 22 7.04 13.49 -6.81
N LEU A 23 5.88 14.05 -6.46
CA LEU A 23 4.69 14.01 -7.31
C LEU A 23 4.93 14.68 -8.67
N ARG A 24 5.58 15.86 -8.70
CA ARG A 24 5.94 16.54 -9.95
C ARG A 24 6.88 15.68 -10.79
N ALA A 25 7.93 15.13 -10.18
CA ALA A 25 8.89 14.29 -10.88
C ALA A 25 8.26 13.03 -11.46
N VAL A 26 7.36 12.35 -10.73
CA VAL A 26 6.65 11.16 -11.26
C VAL A 26 5.66 11.54 -12.36
N ARG A 27 4.94 12.65 -12.22
CA ARG A 27 4.02 13.14 -13.27
C ARG A 27 4.76 13.46 -14.57
N ASP A 28 5.89 14.14 -14.47
CA ASP A 28 6.61 14.65 -15.64
C ASP A 28 7.59 13.58 -16.21
N GLY A 29 8.06 12.64 -15.37
CA GLY A 29 9.10 11.66 -15.72
C GLY A 29 8.67 10.18 -15.66
N GLY A 30 7.42 9.89 -15.31
CA GLY A 30 6.83 8.54 -15.31
C GLY A 30 7.66 7.49 -14.54
N ASP A 31 7.76 6.29 -15.12
CA ASP A 31 8.46 5.15 -14.53
C ASP A 31 9.92 5.44 -14.23
N ARG A 32 10.60 6.27 -15.02
CA ARG A 32 12.00 6.63 -14.76
C ARG A 32 12.13 7.34 -13.40
N ALA A 33 11.25 8.28 -13.11
CA ALA A 33 11.25 8.98 -11.83
C ALA A 33 10.80 8.04 -10.69
N LEU A 34 9.78 7.20 -10.93
CA LEU A 34 9.32 6.21 -9.95
C LEU A 34 10.45 5.26 -9.55
N LEU A 35 11.17 4.68 -10.51
CA LEU A 35 12.30 3.77 -10.26
C LEU A 35 13.45 4.45 -9.51
N ALA A 36 13.72 5.72 -9.81
CA ALA A 36 14.71 6.51 -9.08
C ALA A 36 14.34 6.68 -7.60
N TYR A 37 13.06 6.97 -7.31
CA TYR A 37 12.58 7.07 -5.93
C TYR A 37 12.49 5.72 -5.22
N ALA A 38 12.06 4.65 -5.89
CA ALA A 38 12.07 3.29 -5.33
C ALA A 38 13.50 2.87 -4.91
N ARG A 39 14.51 3.18 -5.73
CA ARG A 39 15.91 2.95 -5.36
C ARG A 39 16.37 3.80 -4.19
N ARG A 40 15.91 5.06 -4.10
CA ARG A 40 16.34 5.99 -3.06
C ARG A 40 15.71 5.68 -1.70
N LEU A 41 14.40 5.42 -1.69
CA LEU A 41 13.59 5.28 -0.48
C LEU A 41 13.54 3.83 0.00
N ASP A 42 13.28 2.89 -0.92
CA ASP A 42 13.08 1.47 -0.60
C ASP A 42 14.35 0.64 -0.78
N ARG A 43 15.42 1.25 -1.32
CA ARG A 43 16.65 0.56 -1.76
C ARG A 43 16.41 -0.53 -2.82
N ALA A 44 15.23 -0.53 -3.44
CA ALA A 44 14.85 -1.49 -4.46
C ALA A 44 15.48 -1.15 -5.82
N ARG A 45 16.16 -2.12 -6.44
CA ARG A 45 16.72 -1.99 -7.80
C ARG A 45 15.80 -2.70 -8.77
N LEU A 46 14.80 -1.97 -9.26
CA LEU A 46 13.79 -2.48 -10.18
C LEU A 46 14.03 -1.97 -11.60
N SER A 47 13.39 -2.62 -12.56
CA SER A 47 13.19 -2.15 -13.93
C SER A 47 11.70 -1.89 -14.18
N ALA A 48 11.36 -1.16 -15.24
CA ALA A 48 9.95 -0.93 -15.60
C ALA A 48 9.19 -2.26 -15.80
N ALA A 49 9.84 -3.27 -16.39
CA ALA A 49 9.27 -4.60 -16.59
C ALA A 49 9.03 -5.38 -15.29
N SER A 50 9.71 -5.04 -14.20
CA SER A 50 9.62 -5.72 -12.91
C SER A 50 8.85 -4.93 -11.85
N LEU A 51 8.14 -3.86 -12.22
CA LEU A 51 7.31 -3.09 -11.30
C LEU A 51 6.11 -3.90 -10.79
N ARG A 52 5.54 -4.74 -11.66
CA ARG A 52 4.40 -5.59 -11.32
C ARG A 52 4.89 -6.94 -10.80
N VAL A 53 4.44 -7.31 -9.60
CA VAL A 53 4.62 -8.67 -9.07
C VAL A 53 3.90 -9.68 -9.98
N THR A 54 4.61 -10.72 -10.37
CA THR A 54 4.16 -11.73 -11.32
C THR A 54 3.24 -12.76 -10.66
N PRO A 55 2.36 -13.44 -11.44
CA PRO A 55 1.57 -14.56 -10.93
C PRO A 55 2.42 -15.67 -10.30
N ARG A 56 3.63 -15.88 -10.82
CA ARG A 56 4.59 -16.86 -10.30
C ARG A 56 5.08 -16.48 -8.91
N GLU A 57 5.43 -15.22 -8.68
CA GLU A 57 5.84 -14.73 -7.36
C GLU A 57 4.71 -14.84 -6.35
N PHE A 58 3.47 -14.54 -6.74
CA PHE A 58 2.30 -14.77 -5.88
C PHE A 58 2.12 -16.26 -5.53
N ALA A 59 2.25 -17.16 -6.50
CA ALA A 59 2.14 -18.60 -6.25
C ALA A 59 3.26 -19.11 -5.33
N ALA A 60 4.48 -18.60 -5.49
CA ALA A 60 5.59 -18.92 -4.61
C ALA A 60 5.35 -18.40 -3.18
N ALA A 61 4.89 -17.16 -3.03
CA ALA A 61 4.53 -16.58 -1.73
C ALA A 61 3.43 -17.39 -1.06
N ARG A 62 2.36 -17.76 -1.78
CA ARG A 62 1.27 -18.60 -1.24
C ARG A 62 1.77 -19.93 -0.68
N ARG A 63 2.72 -20.59 -1.36
CA ARG A 63 3.32 -21.85 -0.89
C ARG A 63 4.24 -21.67 0.32
N ALA A 64 4.80 -20.47 0.51
CA ALA A 64 5.71 -20.18 1.61
C ALA A 64 4.98 -19.82 2.92
N VAL A 65 3.69 -19.49 2.88
CA VAL A 65 2.91 -19.17 4.09
C VAL A 65 2.54 -20.45 4.84
N PRO A 66 2.79 -20.54 6.17
CA PRO A 66 2.32 -21.66 6.97
C PRO A 66 0.79 -21.80 6.93
N ARG A 67 0.30 -23.05 6.97
CA ARG A 67 -1.13 -23.36 6.84
C ARG A 67 -2.01 -22.61 7.83
N GLU A 68 -1.58 -22.49 9.08
CA GLU A 68 -2.32 -21.76 10.12
C GLU A 68 -2.47 -20.27 9.79
N GLY A 69 -1.40 -19.63 9.32
CA GLY A 69 -1.44 -18.23 8.89
C GLY A 69 -2.32 -18.03 7.67
N ALA A 70 -2.29 -18.95 6.70
CA ALA A 70 -3.17 -18.92 5.54
C ALA A 70 -4.65 -19.04 5.95
N ALA A 71 -4.98 -20.03 6.80
CA ALA A 71 -6.35 -20.25 7.27
C ALA A 71 -6.89 -19.05 8.08
N ALA A 72 -6.05 -18.40 8.90
CA ALA A 72 -6.42 -17.20 9.65
C ALA A 72 -6.75 -16.02 8.72
N LEU A 73 -5.95 -15.81 7.67
CA LEU A 73 -6.19 -14.77 6.68
C LEU A 73 -7.46 -15.04 5.85
N GLU A 74 -7.70 -16.30 5.46
CA GLU A 74 -8.92 -16.71 4.75
C GLU A 74 -10.18 -16.48 5.60
N PHE A 75 -10.14 -16.86 6.88
CA PHE A 75 -11.24 -16.60 7.81
C PHE A 75 -11.52 -15.09 7.97
N ALA A 76 -10.48 -14.28 8.14
CA ALA A 76 -10.62 -12.83 8.25
C ALA A 76 -11.22 -12.23 6.96
N ALA A 77 -10.71 -12.63 5.80
CA ALA A 77 -11.20 -12.17 4.50
C ALA A 77 -12.69 -12.48 4.31
N ALA A 78 -13.13 -13.71 4.60
CA ALA A 78 -14.53 -14.11 4.48
C ALA A 78 -15.47 -13.27 5.37
N ARG A 79 -15.04 -12.94 6.61
CA ARG A 79 -15.82 -12.11 7.51
C ARG A 79 -15.89 -10.65 7.06
N ILE A 80 -14.77 -10.10 6.62
CA ILE A 80 -14.69 -8.73 6.07
C ILE A 80 -15.61 -8.62 4.86
N GLU A 81 -15.53 -9.57 3.93
CA GLU A 81 -16.37 -9.61 2.74
C GLU A 81 -17.86 -9.71 3.10
N ALA A 82 -18.24 -10.64 3.99
CA ALA A 82 -19.62 -10.81 4.40
C ALA A 82 -20.20 -9.55 5.06
N PHE A 83 -19.40 -8.83 5.86
CA PHE A 83 -19.81 -7.56 6.45
C PHE A 83 -20.00 -6.48 5.38
N HIS A 84 -19.01 -6.26 4.50
CA HIS A 84 -19.10 -5.23 3.47
C HIS A 84 -20.25 -5.50 2.50
N ARG A 85 -20.49 -6.76 2.12
CA ARG A 85 -21.60 -7.14 1.25
C ARG A 85 -22.96 -6.76 1.84
N ARG A 86 -23.14 -6.88 3.16
CA ARG A 86 -24.36 -6.45 3.86
C ARG A 86 -24.52 -4.92 3.91
N GLY A 87 -23.41 -4.19 3.84
CA GLY A 87 -23.37 -2.73 3.87
C GLY A 87 -23.42 -2.06 2.49
N LEU A 88 -23.34 -2.83 1.40
CA LEU A 88 -23.60 -2.33 0.05
C LEU A 88 -25.09 -1.97 -0.03
N ARG A 89 -25.38 -0.68 -0.22
CA ARG A 89 -26.72 -0.24 -0.58
C ARG A 89 -26.98 -0.71 -2.01
N GLU A 90 -28.19 -1.20 -2.28
CA GLU A 90 -28.63 -1.44 -3.66
C GLU A 90 -28.54 -0.12 -4.43
N ALA A 91 -27.92 -0.17 -5.62
CA ALA A 91 -27.75 0.97 -6.50
C ALA A 91 -29.02 1.23 -7.31
#